data_AF-A0A2U3Z3E3-F1
#
_entry.id   AF-A0A2U3Z3E3-F1
#
_cell.length_a   1.000
_cell.length_b   1.000
_cell.length_c   1.000
_cell.angle_alpha   90.00
_cell.angle_beta   90.00
_cell.angle_gamma   90.00
#
_symmetry.space_group_name_H-M   'P 1'
#
loop_
_entity.id
_entity.type
_entity.pdbx_description
1 polymer ?
#
loop_
_entity_poly.entity_id
_entity_poly.type
_entity_poly.pdbx_seq_one_letter_code
_entity_poly.pdbx_strand_id
1 'polypeptide(L)'
;MPAARHFLSLLLLPTCVALWLPPPRGARGAPLEPVYPGDNATPEQLAQYAAELRRYINMLTRPRYGKRDREETRDILEWGSPRAAAPRELSPMDL
;
A
#
# COMPACT_ATOMS: atom_id res chain seq x y z
N MET A 1 25.05 19.94 45.09
CA MET A 1 24.12 20.34 44.02
C MET A 1 23.17 19.20 43.60
N PRO A 2 22.22 18.77 44.45
CA PRO A 2 21.28 17.68 44.11
C PRO A 2 20.00 18.17 43.39
N ALA A 3 19.49 19.35 43.72
CA ALA A 3 18.23 19.87 43.16
C ALA A 3 18.27 20.03 41.63
N ALA A 4 19.37 20.56 41.09
CA ALA A 4 19.56 20.74 39.66
C ALA A 4 19.49 19.42 38.86
N ARG A 5 19.92 18.30 39.46
CA ARG A 5 19.91 16.98 38.81
C ARG A 5 18.51 16.37 38.73
N HIS A 6 17.65 16.64 39.71
CA HIS A 6 16.26 16.19 39.70
C HIS A 6 15.43 16.94 38.65
N PHE A 7 15.63 18.25 38.49
CA PHE A 7 14.98 19.03 37.42
C PHE A 7 15.39 18.54 36.03
N LEU A 8 16.68 18.28 35.83
CA LEU A 8 17.16 17.76 34.56
C LEU A 8 16.57 16.38 34.26
N SER A 9 16.51 15.49 35.25
CA SER A 9 15.91 14.16 35.08
C SER A 9 14.42 14.20 34.74
N LEU A 10 13.65 15.07 35.41
CA LEU A 10 12.22 15.24 35.18
C LEU A 10 11.88 15.80 33.80
N LEU A 11 12.80 16.54 33.17
CA LEU A 11 12.63 17.02 31.80
C LEU A 11 13.13 16.02 30.76
N LEU A 12 14.17 15.24 31.08
CA LEU A 12 14.83 14.35 30.13
C LEU A 12 14.07 13.03 29.92
N LEU A 13 13.47 12.45 30.97
CA LEU A 13 12.74 11.19 30.86
C LEU A 13 11.47 11.25 29.98
N PRO A 14 10.55 12.23 30.14
CA PRO A 14 9.34 12.27 29.32
C PRO A 14 9.64 12.60 27.86
N THR A 15 10.67 13.40 27.60
CA THR A 15 11.13 13.68 26.23
C THR A 15 11.73 12.42 25.58
N CYS A 16 12.48 11.60 26.32
CA CYS A 16 12.94 10.30 25.84
C CYS A 16 11.78 9.32 25.53
N VAL A 17 10.74 9.27 26.37
CA VAL A 17 9.58 8.39 26.14
C VAL A 17 8.75 8.84 24.93
N ALA A 18 8.54 10.15 24.75
CA ALA A 18 7.83 10.68 23.57
C ALA A 18 8.55 10.38 22.24
N LEU A 19 9.89 10.30 22.27
CA LEU A 19 10.69 9.96 21.10
C LEU A 19 10.59 8.46 20.72
N TRP A 20 10.14 7.61 21.64
CA TRP A 20 9.94 6.18 21.41
C TRP A 20 8.53 5.80 20.97
N LEU A 21 7.53 6.69 21.13
CA LEU A 21 6.18 6.40 20.68
C LEU A 21 5.94 6.89 19.23
N PRO A 22 5.28 6.08 18.37
CA PRO A 22 4.91 6.51 17.03
C PRO A 22 3.84 7.62 17.06
N PRO A 23 3.88 8.59 16.12
CA PRO A 23 2.97 9.74 16.14
C PRO A 23 1.51 9.30 15.95
N PRO A 24 0.54 10.00 16.57
CA PRO A 24 -0.87 9.61 16.52
C PRO A 24 -1.42 9.72 15.10
N ARG A 25 -1.71 8.56 14.50
CA ARG A 25 -2.29 8.41 13.15
C ARG A 25 -3.81 8.62 13.21
N GLY A 26 -4.26 9.86 13.44
CA GLY A 26 -5.66 10.09 13.78
C GLY A 26 -6.19 11.48 13.44
N ALA A 27 -6.21 11.86 12.17
CA ALA A 27 -7.14 12.88 11.70
C ALA A 27 -7.94 12.30 10.52
N ARG A 28 -9.21 11.99 10.76
CA ARG A 28 -10.16 11.41 9.82
C ARG A 28 -10.60 12.44 8.77
N GLY A 29 -9.70 12.84 7.88
CA GLY A 29 -10.04 13.46 6.60
C GLY A 29 -10.03 12.40 5.48
N ALA A 30 -10.62 12.70 4.32
CA ALA A 30 -10.38 11.91 3.11
C ALA A 30 -8.86 11.72 2.92
N PRO A 31 -8.35 10.52 2.59
CA PRO A 31 -6.92 10.34 2.43
C PRO A 31 -6.45 11.22 1.28
N LEU A 32 -5.46 12.05 1.56
CA LEU A 32 -4.77 12.82 0.53
C LEU A 32 -4.11 11.83 -0.43
N GLU A 33 -4.18 12.11 -1.73
CA GLU A 33 -3.46 11.33 -2.73
C GLU A 33 -1.96 11.32 -2.37
N PRO A 34 -1.33 10.13 -2.24
CA PRO A 34 0.07 10.06 -1.87
C PRO A 34 0.93 10.65 -2.99
N VAL A 35 1.96 11.42 -2.61
CA VAL A 35 2.83 12.10 -3.56
C VAL A 35 3.99 11.20 -3.94
N TYR A 36 4.24 11.04 -5.24
CA TYR A 36 5.34 10.24 -5.75
C TYR A 36 6.70 10.84 -5.34
N PRO A 37 7.59 10.07 -4.67
CA PRO A 37 8.86 10.59 -4.17
C PRO A 37 9.90 10.88 -5.27
N GLY A 38 9.62 10.53 -6.54
CA GLY A 38 10.52 10.74 -7.68
C GLY A 38 11.42 9.54 -7.99
N ASP A 39 12.04 9.54 -9.17
CA ASP A 39 12.75 8.37 -9.72
C ASP A 39 14.09 8.07 -9.04
N ASN A 40 14.60 9.00 -8.24
CA ASN A 40 15.85 8.84 -7.47
C ASN A 40 15.59 8.53 -5.98
N ALA A 41 14.36 8.14 -5.62
CA ALA A 41 13.98 7.85 -4.23
C ALA A 41 14.70 6.61 -3.68
N THR A 42 14.92 6.57 -2.36
CA THR A 42 15.46 5.37 -1.72
C THR A 42 14.42 4.23 -1.74
N PRO A 43 14.84 2.95 -1.73
CA PRO A 43 13.89 1.84 -1.76
C PRO A 43 12.93 1.84 -0.57
N GLU A 44 13.34 2.36 0.59
CA GLU A 44 12.49 2.51 1.78
C GLU A 44 11.39 3.56 1.54
N GLN A 45 11.72 4.68 0.92
CA GLN A 45 10.77 5.73 0.57
C GLN A 45 9.77 5.24 -0.48
N LEU A 46 10.25 4.49 -1.48
CA LEU A 46 9.39 3.89 -2.49
C LEU A 46 8.46 2.83 -1.88
N ALA A 47 8.95 2.02 -0.95
CA ALA A 47 8.14 1.03 -0.24
C ALA A 47 7.05 1.70 0.61
N GLN A 48 7.39 2.82 1.27
CA GLN A 48 6.42 3.60 2.03
C GLN A 48 5.37 4.22 1.11
N TYR A 49 5.78 4.83 -0.01
CA TYR A 49 4.86 5.35 -1.02
C TYR A 49 3.94 4.26 -1.56
N ALA A 50 4.46 3.08 -1.89
CA ALA A 50 3.67 1.96 -2.38
C ALA A 50 2.65 1.47 -1.34
N ALA A 51 3.02 1.43 -0.05
CA ALA A 51 2.11 1.07 1.03
C ALA A 51 0.99 2.11 1.19
N GLU A 52 1.32 3.39 1.10
CA GLU A 52 0.36 4.49 1.16
C GLU A 52 -0.58 4.48 -0.06
N LEU A 53 -0.05 4.27 -1.26
CA LEU A 53 -0.82 4.14 -2.50
C LEU A 53 -1.78 2.97 -2.46
N ARG A 54 -1.33 1.79 -1.99
CA ARG A 54 -2.21 0.63 -1.83
C ARG A 54 -3.36 0.93 -0.87
N ARG A 55 -3.07 1.62 0.22
CA ARG A 55 -4.10 2.04 1.19
C ARG A 55 -5.09 3.02 0.57
N TYR A 56 -4.60 4.00 -0.20
CA TYR A 56 -5.43 4.97 -0.92
C TYR A 56 -6.38 4.28 -1.90
N ILE A 57 -5.83 3.47 -2.81
CA ILE A 57 -6.62 2.73 -3.80
C ILE A 57 -7.65 1.84 -3.12
N ASN A 58 -7.24 1.05 -2.12
CA ASN A 58 -8.17 0.19 -1.39
C ASN A 58 -9.31 0.98 -0.76
N MET A 59 -9.07 2.21 -0.28
CA MET A 59 -10.15 3.03 0.27
C MET A 59 -11.12 3.53 -0.81
N LEU A 60 -10.60 3.92 -1.97
CA LEU A 60 -11.42 4.39 -3.10
C LEU A 60 -12.24 3.26 -3.72
N THR A 61 -11.61 2.11 -3.95
CA THR A 61 -12.17 1.02 -4.75
C THR A 61 -12.83 -0.07 -3.93
N ARG A 62 -12.80 0.02 -2.59
CA ARG A 62 -13.46 -0.98 -1.73
C ARG A 62 -14.91 -1.16 -2.18
N PRO A 63 -15.28 -2.34 -2.71
CA PRO A 63 -16.63 -2.57 -3.17
C PRO A 63 -17.61 -2.34 -2.03
N ARG A 64 -18.63 -1.51 -2.26
CA ARG A 64 -19.67 -1.23 -1.26
C ARG A 64 -20.85 -2.21 -1.37
N TYR A 65 -20.97 -2.91 -2.50
CA TYR A 65 -21.92 -3.99 -2.73
C TYR A 65 -21.17 -5.18 -3.36
N GLY A 66 -21.41 -6.40 -2.90
CA GLY A 66 -20.55 -7.56 -3.22
C GLY A 66 -20.97 -8.36 -4.45
N LYS A 67 -19.96 -8.79 -5.24
CA LYS A 67 -19.93 -9.89 -6.23
C LYS A 67 -20.88 -9.78 -7.44
N ARG A 68 -20.46 -9.13 -8.53
CA ARG A 68 -21.06 -9.35 -9.86
C ARG A 68 -20.11 -9.95 -10.89
N ASP A 69 -18.84 -9.56 -10.94
CA ASP A 69 -18.02 -9.92 -12.11
C ASP A 69 -16.89 -10.90 -11.81
N ARG A 70 -17.21 -12.20 -11.81
CA ARG A 70 -16.19 -13.27 -11.86
C ARG A 70 -15.67 -13.51 -13.29
N GLU A 71 -16.39 -13.05 -14.31
CA GLU A 71 -16.03 -13.23 -15.73
C GLU A 71 -15.12 -12.10 -16.24
N GLU A 72 -15.43 -10.83 -15.93
CA GLU A 72 -14.67 -9.64 -16.40
C GLU A 72 -13.19 -9.62 -15.94
N THR A 73 -12.86 -10.34 -14.85
CA THR A 73 -11.48 -10.44 -14.36
C THR A 73 -10.58 -11.28 -15.28
N ARG A 74 -11.15 -12.21 -16.07
CA ARG A 74 -10.38 -13.06 -17.00
C ARG A 74 -9.92 -12.27 -18.22
N ASP A 75 -10.78 -11.39 -18.74
CA ASP A 75 -10.49 -10.57 -19.91
C ASP A 75 -9.35 -9.57 -19.66
N ILE A 76 -9.27 -9.04 -18.43
CA ILE A 76 -8.17 -8.14 -18.01
C ILE A 76 -6.83 -8.88 -17.92
N LEU A 77 -6.82 -10.16 -17.53
CA LEU A 77 -5.60 -10.96 -17.44
C LEU A 77 -5.12 -11.44 -18.82
N GLU A 78 -6.05 -11.69 -19.73
CA GLU A 78 -5.77 -12.13 -21.10
C GLU A 78 -5.04 -11.05 -21.92
N TRP A 79 -5.42 -9.78 -21.77
CA TRP A 79 -4.77 -8.65 -22.45
C TRP A 79 -3.26 -8.50 -22.13
N GLY A 80 -2.81 -9.07 -21.01
CA GLY A 80 -1.43 -8.96 -20.53
C GLY A 80 -0.46 -10.09 -20.94
N SER A 81 -0.89 -11.11 -21.69
CA SER A 81 -0.02 -12.29 -21.97
C SER A 81 0.49 -12.35 -23.42
N PRO A 82 1.80 -12.12 -23.67
CA PRO A 82 2.38 -12.11 -25.01
C PRO A 82 2.92 -13.47 -25.48
N ARG A 83 2.31 -14.61 -25.10
CA ARG A 83 2.83 -15.93 -25.48
C ARG A 83 1.77 -17.01 -25.64
N ALA A 84 2.03 -17.82 -26.67
CA ALA A 84 1.50 -19.16 -26.93
C ALA A 84 0.15 -19.23 -27.66
N ALA A 85 0.10 -18.58 -28.83
CA ALA A 85 -0.69 -19.12 -29.93
C ALA A 85 -0.14 -20.50 -30.36
N ALA A 86 -1.07 -21.45 -30.59
CA ALA A 86 -0.95 -22.71 -31.35
C ALA A 86 -0.39 -23.96 -30.62
N PRO A 87 -0.73 -25.20 -31.07
CA PRO A 87 -1.38 -25.57 -32.35
C PRO A 87 -2.67 -26.40 -32.22
N ARG A 88 -3.53 -26.24 -33.22
CA ARG A 88 -4.77 -27.01 -33.42
C ARG A 88 -4.43 -28.39 -33.98
N GLU A 89 -4.53 -29.44 -33.18
CA GLU A 89 -4.49 -30.83 -33.65
C GLU A 89 -5.91 -31.32 -33.96
N LEU A 90 -6.02 -32.02 -35.09
CA LEU A 90 -7.22 -32.31 -35.88
C LEU A 90 -8.10 -33.39 -35.23
N SER A 91 -9.43 -33.20 -35.27
CA SER A 91 -10.40 -34.25 -34.90
C SER A 91 -10.73 -35.10 -36.13
N PRO A 92 -10.59 -36.44 -36.08
CA PRO A 92 -11.06 -37.33 -37.12
C PRO A 92 -12.47 -37.77 -36.78
N MET A 93 -13.51 -37.07 -37.23
CA MET A 93 -14.89 -37.59 -37.34
C MET A 93 -15.66 -36.66 -38.29
N ASP A 94 -15.19 -36.56 -39.54
CA ASP A 94 -16.09 -36.24 -40.66
C ASP A 94 -16.70 -37.57 -41.13
N LEU A 95 -17.96 -37.79 -40.76
CA LEU A 95 -18.88 -38.72 -41.41
C LEU A 95 -20.23 -38.01 -41.57
#